data_AF-A0A4Q3EQJ7-F1
#
_entry.id   AF-A0A4Q3EQJ7-F1
#
_cell.length_a   1.000
_cell.length_b   1.000
_cell.length_c   1.000
_cell.angle_alpha   90.00
_cell.angle_beta   90.00
_cell.angle_gamma   90.00
#
_symmetry.space_group_name_H-M   'P 1'
#
loop_
_entity.id
_entity.type
_entity.pdbx_description
1 polymer ?
#
loop_
_entity_poly.entity_id
_entity_poly.type
_entity_poly.pdbx_seq_one_letter_code
_entity_poly.pdbx_strand_id
1 'polypeptide(L)' 'MDSSSLLKEYPLSASVWDEMCQENEVRMPYQKVYEFLKQISTEELTRKEEMARRLFMNQGITFTVYSSGEGIEKI' A
#
# COMPACT_ATOMS: atom_id res chain seq x y z
N MET A 1 1.15 13.89 12.20
CA MET A 1 1.04 12.63 12.97
C MET A 1 2.37 11.91 12.85
N ASP A 2 2.83 11.32 13.95
CA ASP A 2 4.18 10.77 14.11
C ASP A 2 4.34 9.47 13.31
N SER A 3 5.22 9.46 12.29
CA SER A 3 5.49 8.32 11.40
C SER A 3 6.02 7.08 12.14
N SER A 4 6.33 7.23 13.43
CA SER A 4 6.75 6.19 14.37
C SER A 4 5.69 5.10 14.62
N SER A 5 4.49 5.22 14.05
CA SER A 5 3.36 4.30 14.25
C SER A 5 2.94 3.47 13.03
N LEU A 6 3.63 3.61 11.89
CA LEU A 6 3.22 3.04 10.58
C LEU A 6 2.85 1.55 10.61
N LEU A 7 3.60 0.74 11.37
CA LEU A 7 3.40 -0.72 11.43
C LEU A 7 2.96 -1.21 12.81
N LYS A 8 2.61 -0.32 13.75
CA LYS A 8 2.27 -0.71 15.12
C LYS A 8 1.02 -1.59 15.21
N GLU A 9 0.07 -1.36 14.30
CA GLU A 9 -1.19 -2.11 14.23
C GLU A 9 -1.21 -3.08 13.05
N TYR A 10 -0.06 -3.35 12.41
CA TYR A 10 0.02 -4.26 11.28
C TYR A 10 -0.10 -5.72 11.74
N PRO A 11 -1.17 -6.46 11.36
CA PRO A 11 -1.40 -7.80 11.86
C PRO A 11 -0.49 -8.80 11.14
N LEU A 12 0.53 -9.28 11.84
CA LEU A 12 1.33 -10.41 11.37
C LEU A 12 0.60 -11.73 11.65
N SER A 13 0.27 -12.47 10.60
CA SER A 13 -0.26 -13.82 10.74
C SER A 13 0.88 -14.81 10.89
N ALA A 14 0.84 -15.66 11.93
CA ALA A 14 1.80 -16.76 12.08
C ALA A 14 1.71 -17.81 10.96
N SER A 15 0.61 -17.83 10.19
CA SER A 15 0.38 -18.79 9.11
C SER A 15 0.80 -18.27 7.73
N VAL A 16 1.26 -17.03 7.63
CA VAL A 16 1.62 -16.39 6.35
C VAL A 16 2.99 -15.77 6.47
N TRP A 17 3.83 -16.03 5.46
CA TRP A 17 5.12 -15.35 5.36
C TRP A 17 4.93 -13.92 4.87
N ASP A 18 5.39 -12.95 5.67
CA ASP A 18 5.47 -11.56 5.26
C ASP A 18 6.88 -11.22 4.77
N GLU A 19 6.96 -10.68 3.56
CA GLU A 19 8.21 -10.34 2.88
C GLU A 19 8.90 -9.12 3.50
N MET A 20 8.15 -8.20 4.10
CA MET A 20 8.67 -6.95 4.66
C MET A 20 8.88 -7.04 6.16
N CYS A 21 7.95 -7.66 6.87
CA CYS A 21 7.86 -7.64 8.32
C CYS A 21 8.15 -9.03 8.92
N GLN A 22 8.81 -9.07 10.07
CA GLN A 22 9.03 -10.27 10.87
C GLN A 22 8.95 -9.90 12.35
N GLU A 23 8.05 -10.51 13.11
CA GLU A 23 8.03 -10.44 14.60
C GLU A 23 8.28 -9.02 15.17
N ASN A 24 7.65 -7.98 14.59
CA ASN A 24 7.79 -6.54 14.87
C ASN A 24 9.00 -5.78 14.27
N GLU A 25 9.78 -6.39 13.40
CA GLU A 25 10.89 -5.73 12.70
C GLU A 25 10.71 -5.76 11.18
N VAL A 26 11.32 -4.78 10.50
CA VAL A 26 11.39 -4.73 9.04
C VAL A 26 12.67 -5.44 8.58
N ARG A 27 12.53 -6.41 7.68
CA ARG A 27 13.66 -7.15 7.12
C ARG A 27 14.61 -6.22 6.37
N MET A 28 15.91 -6.52 6.42
CA MET A 28 16.96 -5.70 5.79
C MET A 28 16.67 -5.30 4.33
N PRO A 29 16.18 -6.19 3.44
CA PRO A 29 15.89 -5.83 2.05
C PRO A 29 14.86 -4.69 1.91
N TYR A 30 13.94 -4.57 2.86
CA TYR A 30 12.84 -3.59 2.83
C TYR A 30 13.07 -2.36 3.71
N GLN A 31 14.20 -2.27 4.43
CA GLN A 31 14.49 -1.13 5.31
C GLN A 31 14.46 0.21 4.56
N LYS A 32 15.01 0.28 3.35
CA LYS A 32 15.00 1.51 2.54
C LYS A 32 13.58 1.94 2.17
N VAL A 33 12.71 0.99 1.86
CA VAL A 33 11.30 1.25 1.55
C VAL A 33 10.59 1.77 2.80
N TYR A 34 10.82 1.12 3.95
CA TYR A 34 10.25 1.54 5.22
C TYR A 34 10.67 2.96 5.64
N GLU A 35 11.94 3.31 5.51
CA GLU A 35 12.42 4.67 5.81
C GLU A 35 11.85 5.70 4.83
N PHE A 36 11.73 5.35 3.55
CA PHE A 36 11.06 6.22 2.57
C PHE A 36 9.58 6.46 2.93
N LEU A 37 8.84 5.40 3.30
CA LEU A 37 7.43 5.50 3.68
C LEU A 37 7.24 6.34 4.95
N LYS A 38 8.14 6.25 5.93
CA LYS A 38 8.11 7.08 7.15
C LYS A 38 8.27 8.57 6.87
N GLN A 39 8.89 8.96 5.76
CA GLN A 39 9.07 10.37 5.40
C GLN A 39 7.84 10.97 4.71
N ILE A 40 6.89 10.14 4.28
CA ILE A 40 5.67 10.59 3.61
C ILE A 40 4.63 10.92 4.67
N SER A 41 4.14 12.17 4.67
CA SER A 41 3.01 12.55 5.53
C SER A 41 1.72 11.91 5.05
N THR A 42 0.76 11.76 5.95
CA THR A 42 -0.59 11.27 5.61
C THR A 42 -1.26 12.13 4.53
N GLU A 43 -1.07 13.45 4.59
CA GLU A 43 -1.60 14.39 3.61
C GLU A 43 -0.98 14.20 2.21
N GLU A 44 0.34 14.02 2.15
CA GLU A 44 1.03 13.72 0.89
C GLU A 44 0.59 12.37 0.31
N LEU A 45 0.33 11.38 1.17
CA LEU A 45 -0.16 10.08 0.75
C LEU A 45 -1.57 10.18 0.15
N THR A 46 -2.49 10.88 0.81
CA THR A 46 -3.84 11.15 0.29
C THR A 46 -3.78 11.91 -1.04
N ARG A 47 -2.93 12.93 -1.14
CA ARG A 47 -2.75 13.67 -2.40
C ARG A 47 -2.26 12.79 -3.53
N LYS A 48 -1.30 11.90 -3.26
CA LYS A 48 -0.79 10.93 -4.25
C LYS A 48 -1.86 9.95 -4.68
N GLU A 49 -2.70 9.48 -3.76
CA GLU A 49 -3.84 8.61 -4.05
C GLU A 49 -4.84 9.30 -4.99
N GLU A 50 -5.23 10.54 -4.69
CA GLU A 50 -6.14 11.32 -5.54
C GLU A 50 -5.56 11.55 -6.95
N MET A 51 -4.26 11.87 -7.02
CA MET A 51 -3.56 12.02 -8.30
C MET A 51 -3.55 10.71 -9.07
N ALA A 52 -3.23 9.59 -8.43
CA ALA A 52 -3.25 8.27 -9.06
C ALA A 52 -4.65 7.93 -9.61
N ARG A 53 -5.71 8.19 -8.83
CA ARG A 53 -7.10 8.00 -9.27
C ARG A 53 -7.44 8.84 -10.51
N ARG A 54 -7.04 10.11 -10.54
CA ARG A 54 -7.24 10.98 -11.71
C ARG A 54 -6.42 10.51 -12.91
N LEU A 55 -5.20 10.03 -12.69
CA LEU A 55 -4.36 9.48 -13.76
C LEU A 55 -4.98 8.23 -14.37
N PHE A 56 -5.53 7.33 -13.55
CA PHE A 56 -6.25 6.15 -14.03
C PHE A 56 -7.43 6.55 -14.92
N MET A 57 -8.27 7.50 -14.47
CA MET A 57 -9.41 8.03 -15.22
C MET A 57 -8.99 8.71 -16.54
N ASN A 58 -7.95 9.56 -16.49
CA ASN A 58 -7.55 10.36 -17.64
C ASN A 58 -6.75 9.57 -18.69
N GLN A 59 -6.06 8.50 -18.29
CA GLN A 59 -5.28 7.65 -19.20
C GLN A 59 -6.07 6.41 -19.68
N GLY A 60 -7.31 6.24 -19.21
CA GLY A 60 -8.12 5.06 -19.52
C GLY A 60 -7.52 3.77 -18.99
N ILE A 61 -6.73 3.83 -17.90
CA ILE A 61 -6.19 2.65 -17.25
C ILE A 61 -7.32 2.01 -16.46
N THR A 62 -7.81 0.88 -16.94
CA THR A 62 -8.85 0.08 -16.28
C THR A 62 -8.24 -1.18 -15.67
N PHE A 63 -8.75 -1.61 -14.52
CA PHE A 63 -8.42 -2.90 -13.94
C PHE A 63 -9.60 -3.85 -14.20
N THR A 64 -9.32 -5.02 -14.79
CA THR A 64 -10.33 -6.07 -14.90
C THR A 64 -10.49 -6.73 -13.54
N VAL A 65 -11.56 -6.38 -12.82
CA VAL A 65 -11.89 -7.03 -11.55
C VAL A 65 -12.76 -8.24 -11.84
N TYR A 66 -12.17 -9.44 -11.76
CA TYR A 66 -12.92 -10.69 -11.86
C TYR A 66 -13.63 -10.98 -10.53
N SER A 67 -14.69 -10.24 -10.24
CA SER A 67 -15.63 -10.65 -9.19
C SER A 67 -16.49 -11.79 -9.75
N SER A 68 -16.12 -13.03 -9.44
CA SER A 68 -17.00 -14.21 -9.59
C SER A 68 -17.71 -14.36 -10.94
N GLY A 69 -16.94 -14.54 -12.03
CA GLY A 69 -17.46 -15.11 -13.28
C GLY A 69 -17.95 -14.11 -14.35
N GLU A 70 -18.17 -12.85 -14.01
CA GLU A 70 -18.39 -11.78 -14.99
C GLU A 70 -17.32 -10.71 -14.82
N GLY A 71 -16.49 -10.53 -15.84
CA GLY A 71 -15.45 -9.51 -15.88
C GLY A 71 -16.08 -8.13 -15.93
N ILE A 72 -16.29 -7.51 -14.77
CA ILE A 72 -16.77 -6.14 -14.68
C ILE A 72 -15.56 -5.25 -14.43
N GLU A 73 -15.24 -4.43 -15.44
CA GLU A 73 -14.27 -3.33 -15.29
C GLU A 73 -14.81 -2.31 -14.29
N LYS A 74 -14.01 -1.96 -13.28
CA LYS A 74 -14.33 -0.92 -12.30
C LYS A 74 -13.28 0.20 -12.38
N ILE A 75 -13.75 1.44 -12.23
CA ILE A 75 -12.94 2.65 -12.21
C ILE A 75 -13.03 3.34 -10.85
#